data_AF-A0A2M8BJ99-F1
#
_entry.id   AF-A0A2M8BJ99-F1
#
_cell.length_a   1.000
_cell.length_b   1.000
_cell.length_c   1.000
_cell.angle_alpha   90.00
_cell.angle_beta   90.00
_cell.angle_gamma   90.00
#
_symmetry.space_group_name_H-M   'P 1'
#
loop_
_entity.id
_entity.type
_entity.pdbx_description
1 polymer ?
#
loop_
_entity_poly.entity_id
_entity_poly.type
_entity_poly.pdbx_seq_one_letter_code
_entity_poly.pdbx_strand_id
1 'polypeptide(L)'
;MPAMQSTAPQRSVRVRQPLRKATNLSLSVDVLEAAKALELNISQVCDSYLRQLVMQEQERRWRSEHAEFIAAYNATIETEGLPLDQWRTF
;
A
#
# COMPACT_ATOMS: atom_id res chain seq x y z
N MET A 1 -34.73 10.46 -40.82
CA MET A 1 -34.85 10.10 -39.38
C MET A 1 -34.98 8.58 -39.32
N PRO A 2 -34.16 7.80 -38.59
CA PRO A 2 -33.65 8.05 -37.23
C PRO A 2 -32.11 7.83 -37.04
N ALA A 3 -31.68 8.02 -35.79
CA ALA A 3 -30.33 8.31 -35.30
C ALA A 3 -29.32 7.13 -35.27
N MET A 4 -28.07 7.42 -35.63
CA MET A 4 -26.89 6.62 -35.26
C MET A 4 -26.54 6.90 -33.79
N GLN A 5 -26.78 5.94 -32.90
CA GLN A 5 -26.27 5.98 -31.54
C GLN A 5 -24.83 5.45 -31.55
N SER A 6 -23.88 6.33 -31.25
CA SER A 6 -22.47 6.00 -31.09
C SER A 6 -22.25 5.45 -29.68
N THR A 7 -22.15 4.13 -29.54
CA THR A 7 -21.78 3.49 -28.27
C THR A 7 -20.26 3.38 -28.22
N ALA A 8 -19.60 4.32 -27.54
CA ALA A 8 -18.18 4.21 -27.22
C ALA A 8 -17.97 3.05 -26.20
N PRO A 9 -16.97 2.17 -26.38
CA PRO A 9 -16.72 1.08 -25.45
C PRO A 9 -16.12 1.63 -24.15
N GLN A 10 -16.85 1.51 -23.05
CA GLN A 10 -16.33 1.83 -21.72
C GLN A 10 -15.28 0.78 -21.33
N ARG A 11 -14.01 1.22 -21.24
CA ARG A 11 -12.89 0.39 -20.84
C ARG A 11 -12.92 0.22 -19.32
N SER A 12 -13.67 -0.77 -18.82
CA SER A 12 -13.64 -1.15 -17.41
C SER A 12 -12.24 -1.64 -17.03
N VAL A 13 -11.55 -0.91 -16.16
CA VAL A 13 -10.27 -1.34 -15.58
C VAL A 13 -10.55 -2.52 -14.67
N ARG A 14 -10.26 -3.73 -15.14
CA ARG A 14 -10.37 -4.94 -14.31
C ARG A 14 -9.22 -4.92 -13.30
N VAL A 15 -9.53 -4.61 -12.05
CA VAL A 15 -8.59 -4.76 -10.93
C VAL A 15 -8.19 -6.23 -10.86
N ARG A 16 -6.93 -6.52 -11.15
CA ARG A 16 -6.40 -7.89 -11.05
C ARG A 16 -6.41 -8.27 -9.58
N GLN A 17 -7.23 -9.25 -9.21
CA GLN A 17 -7.19 -9.79 -7.86
C GLN A 17 -5.83 -10.48 -7.67
N PRO A 18 -5.08 -10.15 -6.61
CA PRO A 18 -3.80 -10.78 -6.35
C PRO A 18 -4.02 -12.28 -6.14
N LEU A 19 -3.16 -13.09 -6.75
CA LEU A 19 -3.22 -14.55 -6.63
C LEU A 19 -2.93 -14.94 -5.18
N ARG A 20 -3.95 -15.41 -4.46
CA ARG A 20 -3.81 -15.85 -3.07
C ARG A 20 -3.35 -17.30 -3.05
N LYS A 21 -2.28 -17.57 -2.31
CA LYS A 21 -1.85 -18.94 -2.01
C LYS A 21 -2.40 -19.32 -0.64
N ALA A 22 -3.01 -20.50 -0.52
CA ALA A 22 -3.37 -21.05 0.77
C ALA A 22 -2.07 -21.37 1.54
N THR A 23 -1.96 -20.89 2.77
CA THR A 23 -0.83 -21.15 3.66
C THR A 23 -1.38 -21.78 4.93
N ASN A 24 -0.86 -22.94 5.32
CA ASN A 24 -1.23 -23.57 6.59
C ASN A 24 -0.61 -22.75 7.73
N LEU A 25 -1.45 -22.09 8.52
CA LEU A 25 -1.04 -21.31 9.69
C LEU A 25 -1.56 -21.99 10.95
N SER A 26 -0.70 -22.11 11.95
CA SER A 26 -1.12 -22.55 13.29
C SER A 26 -1.50 -21.32 14.11
N LEU A 27 -2.76 -21.25 14.54
CA LEU A 27 -3.29 -20.21 15.42
C LEU A 27 -3.82 -20.85 16.70
N SER A 28 -3.80 -20.08 17.80
CA SER A 28 -4.33 -20.54 19.08
C SER A 28 -5.84 -20.82 18.99
N VAL A 29 -6.27 -21.91 19.64
CA VAL A 29 -7.65 -22.42 19.53
C VAL A 29 -8.66 -21.44 20.10
N ASP A 30 -8.32 -20.80 21.23
CA ASP A 30 -9.09 -19.75 21.89
C ASP A 30 -9.38 -18.55 20.95
N VAL A 31 -8.38 -18.09 20.20
CA VAL A 31 -8.53 -16.99 19.25
C VAL A 31 -9.39 -17.40 18.06
N LEU A 32 -9.25 -18.64 17.57
CA LEU A 32 -10.08 -19.17 16.49
C LEU A 32 -11.55 -19.31 16.90
N GLU A 33 -11.81 -19.80 18.11
CA GLU A 33 -13.17 -19.91 18.66
C GLU A 33 -13.81 -18.54 18.86
N ALA A 34 -13.07 -17.59 19.45
CA ALA A 34 -13.53 -16.22 19.60
C ALA A 34 -13.82 -15.56 18.23
N ALA A 35 -12.93 -15.73 17.25
CA ALA A 35 -13.11 -15.17 15.91
C ALA A 35 -14.32 -15.78 15.19
N LYS A 36 -14.55 -17.09 15.35
CA LYS A 36 -15.75 -17.76 14.82
C LYS A 36 -17.03 -17.26 15.48
N ALA A 37 -17.03 -17.10 16.80
CA ALA A 37 -18.17 -16.56 17.55
C ALA A 37 -18.52 -15.12 17.14
N LEU A 38 -17.52 -14.36 16.68
CA LEU A 38 -17.65 -13.00 16.17
C LEU A 38 -17.86 -12.94 14.64
N GLU A 39 -18.02 -14.08 13.97
CA GLU A 39 -18.20 -14.20 12.51
C GLU A 39 -17.09 -13.49 11.69
N LEU A 40 -15.87 -13.43 12.24
CA LEU A 40 -14.75 -12.76 11.58
C LEU A 40 -14.19 -13.60 10.43
N ASN A 41 -13.93 -12.96 9.30
CA ASN A 41 -13.21 -13.58 8.19
C ASN A 41 -11.70 -13.60 8.49
N ILE A 42 -11.28 -14.63 9.23
CA ILE A 42 -9.90 -14.81 9.70
C ILE A 42 -8.89 -14.68 8.55
N SER A 43 -9.15 -15.32 7.42
CA SER A 43 -8.27 -15.25 6.24
C SER A 43 -8.07 -13.82 5.72
N GLN A 44 -9.14 -13.03 5.67
CA GLN A 44 -9.07 -11.63 5.24
C GLN A 44 -8.33 -10.75 6.24
N VAL A 45 -8.60 -10.92 7.54
CA VAL A 45 -7.95 -10.14 8.61
C VAL A 45 -6.46 -10.48 8.70
N CYS A 46 -6.10 -11.76 8.58
CA CYS A 46 -4.69 -12.17 8.55
C CYS A 46 -3.97 -11.60 7.32
N ASP A 47 -4.58 -11.65 6.12
CA ASP A 47 -3.97 -11.08 4.91
C ASP A 47 -3.77 -9.55 5.03
N SER A 48 -4.77 -8.82 5.54
CA SER A 48 -4.65 -7.37 5.70
C SER A 48 -3.58 -7.00 6.73
N TYR A 49 -3.56 -7.69 7.87
CA TYR A 49 -2.58 -7.45 8.92
C TYR A 49 -1.15 -7.80 8.47
N LEU A 50 -0.97 -8.94 7.80
CA LEU A 50 0.33 -9.33 7.25
C LEU A 50 0.83 -8.34 6.20
N ARG A 51 -0.05 -7.83 5.33
CA ARG A 51 0.34 -6.78 4.36
C ARG A 51 0.84 -5.52 5.06
N GLN A 52 0.14 -5.07 6.10
CA GLN A 52 0.54 -3.90 6.87
C GLN A 52 1.91 -4.11 7.53
N LEU A 53 2.11 -5.26 8.20
CA LEU A 53 3.40 -5.59 8.81
C LEU A 53 4.54 -5.66 7.81
N VAL A 54 4.31 -6.30 6.65
CA VAL A 54 5.32 -6.36 5.58
C VAL A 54 5.67 -4.96 5.08
N MET A 55 4.68 -4.10 4.84
CA MET A 55 4.92 -2.73 4.43
C MET A 55 5.72 -1.95 5.48
N GLN A 56 5.38 -2.08 6.76
CA GLN A 56 6.10 -1.43 7.85
C GLN A 56 7.56 -1.89 7.95
N GLU A 57 7.82 -3.20 7.84
CA GLU A 57 9.18 -3.72 7.83
C GLU A 57 9.96 -3.27 6.60
N GLN A 58 9.31 -3.23 5.43
CA GLN A 58 9.94 -2.74 4.21
C GLN A 58 10.31 -1.26 4.34
N GLU A 59 9.41 -0.45 4.90
CA GLU A 59 9.65 0.97 5.18
C GLU A 59 10.77 1.17 6.20
N ARG A 60 10.79 0.37 7.28
CA ARG A 60 11.86 0.40 8.29
C ARG A 60 13.23 0.11 7.67
N ARG A 61 13.31 -0.91 6.81
CA ARG A 61 14.53 -1.25 6.07
C ARG A 61 14.92 -0.14 5.11
N TRP A 62 13.98 0.34 4.31
CA TRP A 62 14.20 1.44 3.37
C TRP A 62 14.74 2.70 4.08
N ARG A 63 14.11 3.09 5.20
CA ARG A 63 14.58 4.22 6.03
C ARG A 63 16.00 4.02 6.53
N SER A 64 16.36 2.81 6.93
CA SER A 64 17.71 2.50 7.41
C SER A 64 18.74 2.59 6.28
N GLU A 65 18.41 2.04 5.11
CA GLU A 65 19.27 2.05 3.92
C GLU A 65 19.43 3.46 3.32
N HIS A 66 18.38 4.28 3.35
CA HIS A 66 18.36 5.59 2.71
C HIS A 66 18.62 6.75 3.68
N ALA A 67 18.86 6.48 4.97
CA ALA A 67 19.11 7.50 5.97
C ALA A 67 20.30 8.39 5.61
N GLU A 68 21.40 7.80 5.13
CA GLU A 68 22.61 8.54 4.74
C GLU A 68 22.37 9.39 3.49
N PHE A 69 21.69 8.85 2.49
CA PHE A 69 21.32 9.59 1.28
C PHE A 69 20.40 10.77 1.60
N ILE A 70 19.38 10.55 2.44
CA ILE A 70 18.47 11.61 2.89
C ILE A 70 19.23 12.66 3.69
N ALA A 71 20.15 12.26 4.58
CA ALA A 71 20.96 13.19 5.35
C ALA A 71 21.87 14.05 4.46
N ALA A 72 22.56 13.42 3.47
CA ALA A 72 23.39 14.13 2.51
C ALA A 72 22.56 15.10 1.66
N TYR A 73 21.42 14.66 1.16
CA TYR A 73 20.50 15.51 0.40
C TYR A 73 19.98 16.68 1.23
N ASN A 74 19.55 16.43 2.47
CA ASN A 74 19.10 17.48 3.39
C ASN A 74 20.21 18.49 3.68
N ALA A 75 21.46 18.03 3.88
CA ALA A 75 22.60 18.91 4.06
C ALA A 75 22.82 19.81 2.84
N THR A 76 22.72 19.26 1.62
CA THR A 76 22.80 20.04 0.38
C THR A 76 21.71 21.11 0.33
N ILE A 77 20.45 20.76 0.63
CA ILE A 77 19.33 21.73 0.68
C ILE A 77 19.56 22.81 1.76
N GLU A 78 20.16 22.48 2.89
CA GLU A 78 20.45 23.46 3.95
C GLU A 78 21.58 24.44 3.54
N THR A 79 22.59 23.97 2.80
CA THR A 79 23.65 24.84 2.27
C THR A 79 23.26 25.64 1.03
N GLU A 80 22.53 25.03 0.09
CA GLU A 80 22.24 25.62 -1.23
C GLU A 80 20.84 26.26 -1.30
N GLY A 81 20.00 25.98 -0.31
CA GLY A 81 18.58 26.35 -0.33
C GLY A 81 17.75 25.42 -1.21
N LEU A 82 16.43 25.63 -1.22
CA LEU A 82 15.55 24.87 -2.09
C LEU A 82 15.75 25.35 -3.54
N PRO A 83 16.10 24.47 -4.50
CA PRO A 83 16.43 24.88 -5.87
C PRO A 83 15.32 25.67 -6.56
N LEU A 84 14.06 25.42 -6.17
CA LEU A 84 12.88 26.05 -6.77
C LEU A 84 12.26 27.16 -5.91
N ASP A 85 12.90 27.57 -4.82
CA ASP A 85 12.31 28.54 -3.89
C ASP A 85 12.05 29.90 -4.55
N GLN A 86 12.91 30.29 -5.48
CA GLN A 86 12.80 31.53 -6.25
C GLN A 86 11.60 31.60 -7.20
N TRP A 87 10.88 30.50 -7.44
CA TRP A 87 9.64 30.47 -8.25
C TRP A 87 8.42 30.07 -7.42
N ARG A 88 8.53 30.04 -6.09
CA ARG A 88 7.45 29.67 -5.19
C ARG A 88 6.50 30.86 -5.00
N THR A 89 5.42 30.89 -5.76
CA THR A 89 4.33 31.88 -5.61
C THR A 89 3.32 31.38 -4.58
N PHE A 90 3.00 32.20 -3.57
CA PHE A 90 1.94 31.96 -2.57
C PHE A 90 0.68 32.74 -2.91
#